data_AF-A0A9X4HD83-F1
#
_entry.id   AF-A0A9X4HD83-F1
#
_cell.length_a   1.000
_cell.length_b   1.000
_cell.length_c   1.000
_cell.angle_alpha   90.00
_cell.angle_beta   90.00
_cell.angle_gamma   90.00
#
_symmetry.space_group_name_H-M   'P 1'
#
loop_
_entity.id
_entity.type
_entity.pdbx_description
1 polymer ?
#
loop_
_entity_poly.entity_id
_entity_poly.type
_entity_poly.pdbx_seq_one_letter_code
_entity_poly.pdbx_strand_id
1 'polypeptide(L)'
;MPKEKRIECPALRMRSDSYPFGNRVPRTVRMLRTVTADPMPVTGFSYIKGDMPVAPVNEIFKVWTNSHGAVAAVLPNGTRLGLRPEEFEVETWLDLSTEATVGLVDFGFDDRMTKVTQEAYSIFLAREGAARGKIEALQQRLNAADQRIDELERDKHRLDSLESNCWDIRFDSSPNGDAGDSSINIEVVGHWMDKPFERVIGENYSENLRAAIDQAMTASAYPSARPEDPEPEYLKDDDWHMNPCKQGHRDVGASGGVAACNQCDEKIEAATTQEAFERWNATHPAIE
;
A
#
# COMPACT_ATOMS: atom_id res chain seq x y z
N MET A 1 -52.98 -15.34 -22.63
CA MET A 1 -53.04 -16.61 -23.38
C MET A 1 -53.16 -17.76 -22.39
N PRO A 2 -54.17 -18.64 -22.50
CA PRO A 2 -54.29 -19.78 -21.60
C PRO A 2 -53.03 -20.65 -21.71
N LYS A 3 -52.32 -20.82 -20.60
CA LYS A 3 -51.11 -21.66 -20.52
C LYS A 3 -51.47 -23.06 -20.97
N GLU A 4 -50.91 -23.48 -22.10
CA GLU A 4 -51.05 -24.83 -22.61
C GLU A 4 -50.63 -25.82 -21.52
N LYS A 5 -51.49 -26.78 -21.14
CA LYS A 5 -51.14 -27.81 -20.13
C LYS A 5 -49.93 -28.60 -20.66
N ARG A 6 -48.75 -28.28 -20.13
CA ARG A 6 -47.47 -28.93 -20.48
C ARG A 6 -47.50 -30.35 -19.91
N ILE A 7 -47.38 -31.35 -20.77
CA ILE A 7 -47.27 -32.75 -20.35
C ILE A 7 -45.88 -32.94 -19.76
N GLU A 8 -45.82 -33.45 -18.53
CA GLU A 8 -44.58 -33.70 -17.83
C GLU A 8 -44.01 -35.07 -18.25
N CYS A 9 -43.05 -35.03 -19.19
CA CYS A 9 -42.33 -36.21 -19.67
C CYS A 9 -41.08 -36.46 -18.81
N PRO A 10 -40.91 -37.64 -18.19
CA PRO A 10 -39.68 -37.99 -17.46
C PRO A 10 -38.40 -37.85 -18.28
N ALA A 11 -38.47 -38.10 -19.60
CA ALA A 11 -37.35 -37.91 -20.53
C ALA A 11 -36.79 -36.48 -20.55
N LEU A 12 -37.56 -35.48 -20.08
CA LEU A 12 -37.10 -34.09 -19.98
C LEU A 12 -36.22 -33.83 -18.76
N ARG A 13 -36.34 -34.67 -17.72
CA ARG A 13 -35.55 -34.54 -16.49
C ARG A 13 -34.37 -35.49 -16.45
N MET A 14 -34.59 -36.73 -16.88
CA MET A 14 -33.62 -37.79 -16.78
C MET A 14 -33.80 -38.78 -17.93
N ARG A 15 -32.70 -39.18 -18.57
CA ARG A 15 -32.68 -40.17 -19.67
C ARG A 15 -31.67 -41.24 -19.30
N SER A 16 -32.01 -42.50 -19.55
CA SER A 16 -31.06 -43.61 -19.43
C SER A 16 -30.09 -43.63 -20.60
N ASP A 17 -28.96 -44.31 -20.44
CA ASP A 17 -27.96 -44.48 -21.51
C ASP A 17 -28.53 -45.15 -22.78
N SER A 18 -29.57 -45.97 -22.62
CA SER A 18 -30.27 -46.66 -23.72
C SER A 18 -31.37 -45.82 -24.39
N TYR A 19 -31.46 -44.51 -24.11
CA TYR A 19 -32.51 -43.66 -24.66
C TYR A 19 -32.33 -43.45 -26.19
N PRO A 20 -33.32 -43.82 -27.02
CA PRO A 20 -33.14 -43.94 -28.47
C PRO A 20 -33.13 -42.61 -29.23
N PHE A 21 -33.62 -41.51 -28.63
CA PHE A 21 -33.83 -40.25 -29.35
C PHE A 21 -32.76 -39.18 -29.12
N GLY A 22 -31.65 -39.54 -28.45
CA GLY A 22 -30.51 -38.66 -28.21
C GLY A 22 -30.90 -37.38 -27.44
N ASN A 23 -30.53 -36.22 -27.98
CA ASN A 23 -30.79 -34.91 -27.37
C ASN A 23 -32.20 -34.34 -27.57
N ARG A 24 -33.09 -35.11 -28.18
CA ARG A 24 -34.45 -34.68 -28.52
C ARG A 24 -35.49 -35.54 -27.81
N VAL A 25 -36.61 -34.94 -27.43
CA VAL A 25 -37.76 -35.63 -26.85
C VAL A 25 -38.97 -35.44 -27.77
N PRO A 26 -39.70 -36.51 -28.16
CA PRO A 26 -40.91 -36.38 -28.95
C PRO A 26 -41.94 -35.48 -28.24
N ARG A 27 -42.51 -34.51 -28.97
CA ARG A 27 -43.55 -33.60 -28.45
C ARG A 27 -44.93 -33.97 -28.98
N THR A 28 -45.02 -34.27 -30.28
CA THR A 28 -46.22 -34.81 -30.91
C THR A 28 -45.86 -35.94 -31.86
N VAL A 29 -46.77 -36.89 -32.01
CA VAL A 29 -46.63 -38.00 -32.96
C VAL A 29 -47.85 -38.08 -33.86
N ARG A 30 -47.62 -38.48 -35.10
CA ARG A 30 -48.66 -38.79 -36.08
C ARG A 30 -48.84 -40.30 -36.14
N MET A 31 -50.08 -40.77 -36.03
CA MET A 31 -50.39 -42.20 -36.05
C MET A 31 -50.30 -42.77 -37.47
N LEU A 32 -49.52 -43.84 -37.66
CA LEU A 32 -49.39 -44.53 -38.95
C LEU A 32 -50.51 -45.55 -39.19
N ARG A 33 -51.15 -46.02 -38.11
CA ARG A 33 -52.30 -46.93 -38.12
C ARG A 33 -53.19 -46.68 -36.91
N THR A 34 -54.43 -47.14 -36.96
CA THR A 34 -55.34 -47.06 -35.82
C THR A 34 -54.84 -48.01 -34.72
N VAL A 35 -54.52 -47.46 -33.55
CA VAL A 35 -54.04 -48.23 -32.39
C VAL A 35 -55.11 -48.25 -31.32
N THR A 36 -55.31 -49.44 -30.74
CA THR A 36 -56.16 -49.67 -29.58
C THR A 36 -55.33 -50.34 -28.49
N ALA A 37 -55.77 -50.26 -27.23
CA ALA A 37 -55.08 -50.97 -26.16
C ALA A 37 -55.06 -52.49 -26.42
N ASP A 38 -53.90 -53.13 -26.21
CA ASP A 38 -53.75 -54.57 -26.36
C ASP A 38 -54.70 -55.33 -25.41
N PRO A 39 -55.41 -56.38 -25.89
CA PRO A 39 -56.23 -57.22 -25.02
C PRO A 39 -55.35 -58.03 -24.07
N MET A 40 -55.25 -57.61 -22.81
CA MET A 40 -54.70 -58.49 -21.77
C MET A 40 -55.72 -59.58 -21.36
N PRO A 41 -55.27 -60.80 -20.99
CA PRO A 41 -56.15 -61.93 -20.66
C PRO A 41 -57.11 -61.71 -19.46
N VAL A 42 -56.92 -60.64 -18.67
CA VAL A 42 -57.72 -60.34 -17.47
C VAL A 42 -58.54 -59.04 -17.63
N THR A 43 -58.32 -58.26 -18.70
CA THR A 43 -59.04 -57.01 -19.02
C THR A 43 -60.19 -57.22 -20.01
N GLY A 44 -60.80 -58.41 -20.02
CA GLY A 44 -61.99 -58.68 -20.84
C GLY A 44 -63.19 -57.77 -20.50
N PHE A 45 -63.19 -57.13 -19.32
CA PHE A 45 -64.27 -56.24 -18.88
C PHE A 45 -64.33 -54.89 -19.64
N SER A 46 -63.21 -54.36 -20.16
CA SER A 46 -63.21 -53.07 -20.88
C SER A 46 -63.73 -53.20 -22.32
N TYR A 47 -63.57 -54.36 -22.95
CA TYR A 47 -64.15 -54.66 -24.26
C TYR A 47 -65.68 -54.68 -24.24
N ILE A 48 -66.28 -54.96 -23.08
CA ILE A 48 -67.74 -55.13 -22.91
C ILE A 48 -68.44 -53.78 -22.68
N LYS A 49 -67.73 -52.73 -22.22
CA LYS A 49 -68.32 -51.42 -21.89
C LYS A 49 -68.11 -50.31 -22.92
N GLY A 50 -67.36 -50.56 -24.01
CA GLY A 50 -67.19 -49.60 -25.12
C GLY A 50 -66.19 -48.46 -24.90
N ASP A 51 -65.61 -48.33 -23.69
CA ASP A 51 -64.62 -47.28 -23.35
C ASP A 51 -63.17 -47.69 -23.67
N MET A 52 -62.92 -48.18 -24.89
CA MET A 52 -61.56 -48.51 -25.31
C MET A 52 -60.83 -47.24 -25.79
N PRO A 53 -59.61 -46.95 -25.28
CA PRO A 53 -58.80 -45.88 -25.83
C PRO A 53 -58.39 -46.22 -27.26
N VAL A 54 -58.79 -45.39 -28.21
CA VAL A 54 -58.47 -45.53 -29.64
C VAL A 54 -57.73 -44.27 -30.11
N ALA A 55 -56.60 -44.48 -30.78
CA ALA A 55 -55.87 -43.45 -31.52
C ALA A 55 -56.04 -43.72 -33.02
N PRO A 56 -56.87 -42.94 -33.74
CA PRO A 56 -57.11 -43.14 -35.18
C PRO A 56 -55.86 -42.89 -36.03
N VAL A 57 -55.79 -43.57 -37.17
CA VAL A 57 -54.76 -43.34 -38.19
C VAL A 57 -54.74 -41.88 -38.66
N ASN A 58 -53.55 -41.35 -38.95
CA ASN A 58 -53.26 -39.98 -39.38
C ASN A 58 -53.59 -38.86 -38.37
N GLU A 59 -54.11 -39.18 -37.19
CA GLU A 59 -54.29 -38.18 -36.14
C GLU A 59 -52.98 -37.88 -35.41
N ILE A 60 -52.85 -36.63 -34.96
CA ILE A 60 -51.67 -36.14 -34.25
C ILE A 60 -52.02 -36.02 -32.77
N PHE A 61 -51.26 -36.74 -31.95
CA PHE A 61 -51.41 -36.70 -30.50
C PHE A 61 -50.20 -36.08 -29.84
N LYS A 62 -50.44 -35.37 -28.74
CA LYS A 62 -49.36 -35.05 -27.80
C LYS A 62 -48.89 -36.32 -27.13
N VAL A 63 -47.59 -36.41 -26.88
CA VAL A 63 -47.02 -37.62 -26.31
C VAL A 63 -46.39 -37.40 -24.96
N TRP A 64 -46.45 -38.46 -24.16
CA TRP A 64 -45.68 -38.63 -22.95
C TRP A 64 -44.54 -39.61 -23.25
N THR A 65 -43.31 -39.24 -22.93
CA THR A 65 -42.13 -40.09 -23.14
C THR A 65 -41.42 -40.35 -21.82
N ASN A 66 -41.20 -41.62 -21.48
CA ASN A 66 -40.46 -42.00 -20.27
C ASN A 66 -38.93 -41.87 -20.48
N SER A 67 -38.16 -42.01 -19.40
CA SER A 67 -36.69 -41.89 -19.41
C SER A 67 -35.96 -42.93 -20.27
N HIS A 68 -36.63 -44.01 -20.68
CA HIS A 68 -36.08 -45.08 -21.51
C HIS A 68 -36.50 -44.99 -22.99
N GLY A 69 -37.36 -44.04 -23.37
CA GLY A 69 -37.81 -43.84 -24.74
C GLY A 69 -39.12 -44.52 -25.11
N ALA A 70 -39.86 -45.10 -24.16
CA ALA A 70 -41.22 -45.55 -24.42
C ALA A 70 -42.16 -44.34 -24.56
N VAL A 71 -42.98 -44.37 -25.61
CA VAL A 71 -43.85 -43.26 -26.02
C VAL A 71 -45.31 -43.67 -25.80
N ALA A 72 -46.11 -42.76 -25.24
CA ALA A 72 -47.55 -42.93 -25.12
C ALA A 72 -48.29 -41.69 -25.65
N ALA A 73 -49.29 -41.91 -26.51
CA ALA A 73 -50.23 -40.86 -26.92
C ALA A 73 -51.11 -40.46 -25.73
N VAL A 74 -51.26 -39.16 -25.50
CA VAL A 74 -52.19 -38.60 -24.51
C VAL A 74 -53.49 -38.24 -25.24
N LEU A 75 -54.52 -39.05 -25.01
CA LEU A 75 -55.84 -38.88 -25.60
C LEU A 75 -56.59 -37.66 -24.99
N PRO A 76 -57.64 -37.13 -25.64
CA PRO A 76 -58.38 -35.97 -25.15
C PRO A 76 -58.97 -36.13 -23.74
N ASN A 77 -59.31 -37.36 -23.36
CA ASN A 77 -59.80 -37.71 -22.02
C ASN A 77 -58.69 -37.79 -20.95
N GLY A 78 -57.43 -37.49 -21.32
CA GLY A 78 -56.26 -37.57 -20.45
C GLY A 78 -55.67 -38.98 -20.29
N THR A 79 -56.30 -40.00 -20.89
CA THR A 79 -55.80 -41.37 -20.87
C THR A 79 -54.55 -41.49 -21.74
N ARG A 80 -53.61 -42.34 -21.32
CA ARG A 80 -52.38 -42.60 -22.06
C ARG A 80 -52.46 -43.95 -22.76
N LEU A 81 -52.22 -43.96 -24.06
CA LEU A 81 -52.14 -45.16 -24.88
C LEU A 81 -50.67 -45.40 -25.27
N GLY A 82 -50.09 -46.50 -24.81
CA GLY A 82 -48.72 -46.88 -25.17
C GLY A 82 -48.62 -47.17 -26.66
N LEU A 83 -47.55 -46.70 -27.30
CA LEU A 83 -47.32 -46.85 -28.73
C LEU A 83 -46.05 -47.67 -28.98
N ARG A 84 -46.11 -48.54 -29.99
CA ARG A 84 -44.93 -49.25 -30.50
C ARG A 84 -44.22 -48.40 -31.57
N PRO A 85 -42.89 -48.50 -31.72
CA PRO A 85 -42.14 -47.67 -32.67
C PRO A 85 -42.68 -47.68 -34.11
N GLU A 86 -43.24 -48.78 -34.56
CA GLU A 86 -43.83 -48.95 -35.90
C GLU A 86 -45.27 -48.43 -36.04
N GLU A 87 -45.89 -47.92 -34.97
CA GLU A 87 -47.27 -47.43 -34.96
C GLU A 87 -47.39 -45.93 -35.20
N PHE A 88 -46.29 -45.20 -35.08
CA PHE A 88 -46.28 -43.74 -35.16
C PHE A 88 -45.00 -43.23 -35.81
N GLU A 89 -45.05 -41.97 -36.21
CA GLU A 89 -43.86 -41.18 -36.51
C GLU A 89 -43.88 -39.88 -35.68
N VAL A 90 -42.70 -39.35 -35.38
CA VAL A 90 -42.58 -38.13 -34.58
C VAL A 90 -42.75 -36.91 -35.48
N GLU A 91 -43.84 -36.18 -35.28
CA GLU A 91 -44.18 -34.98 -36.05
C GLU A 91 -43.37 -33.76 -35.56
N THR A 92 -43.31 -33.55 -34.24
CA THR A 92 -42.54 -32.45 -33.65
C THR A 92 -41.65 -32.92 -32.51
N TRP A 93 -40.45 -32.33 -32.47
CA TRP A 93 -39.43 -32.61 -31.47
C TRP A 93 -39.28 -31.44 -30.51
N LEU A 94 -38.89 -31.73 -29.27
CA LEU A 94 -38.31 -30.77 -28.36
C LEU A 94 -36.79 -31.00 -28.31
N ASP A 95 -36.01 -30.02 -28.77
CA ASP A 95 -34.55 -30.06 -28.74
C ASP A 95 -34.04 -29.44 -27.43
N LEU A 96 -33.25 -30.22 -26.67
CA LEU A 96 -32.67 -29.79 -25.39
C LEU A 96 -31.25 -29.24 -25.54
N SER A 97 -30.65 -29.28 -26.74
CA SER A 97 -29.28 -28.80 -26.97
C SER A 97 -29.18 -27.28 -26.96
N THR A 98 -30.26 -26.57 -27.33
CA THR A 98 -30.26 -25.11 -27.50
C THR A 98 -30.28 -24.35 -26.18
N GLU A 99 -30.74 -24.94 -25.07
CA GLU A 99 -30.86 -24.24 -23.78
C GLU A 99 -29.57 -24.32 -22.93
N ALA A 100 -28.66 -25.26 -23.20
CA ALA A 100 -27.52 -25.53 -22.32
C ALA A 100 -26.32 -24.56 -22.49
N THR A 101 -26.21 -23.86 -23.62
CA THR A 101 -25.03 -23.03 -23.94
C THR A 101 -25.30 -21.54 -24.02
N VAL A 102 -26.55 -21.10 -23.86
CA VAL A 102 -26.92 -19.68 -23.92
C VAL A 102 -26.51 -18.99 -22.62
N GLY A 103 -25.46 -18.17 -22.65
CA GLY A 103 -25.00 -17.35 -21.52
C GLY A 103 -23.72 -17.83 -20.81
N LEU A 104 -23.02 -18.83 -21.36
CA LEU A 104 -21.71 -19.25 -20.89
C LEU A 104 -20.58 -18.47 -21.58
N VAL A 105 -19.56 -18.07 -20.81
CA VAL A 105 -18.33 -17.41 -21.28
C VAL A 105 -17.13 -18.33 -21.16
N ASP A 106 -16.13 -18.09 -22.00
CA ASP A 106 -14.85 -18.79 -21.93
C ASP A 106 -13.99 -18.26 -20.78
N PHE A 107 -13.56 -19.16 -19.90
CA PHE A 107 -12.62 -18.89 -18.82
C PHE A 107 -11.46 -19.87 -18.93
N GLY A 108 -10.22 -19.37 -18.90
CA GLY A 108 -9.06 -20.23 -19.08
C GLY A 108 -7.77 -19.71 -18.48
N PHE A 109 -6.85 -20.65 -18.27
CA PHE A 109 -5.51 -20.43 -17.74
C PHE A 109 -4.57 -21.46 -18.40
N ASP A 110 -3.39 -21.04 -18.84
CA ASP A 110 -2.37 -21.87 -19.52
C ASP A 110 -2.99 -22.83 -20.55
N ASP A 111 -3.57 -22.27 -21.62
CA ASP A 111 -4.18 -22.96 -22.77
C ASP A 111 -5.38 -23.89 -22.48
N ARG A 112 -5.85 -23.96 -21.23
CA ARG A 112 -7.05 -24.72 -20.87
C ARG A 112 -8.25 -23.79 -20.76
N MET A 113 -9.29 -24.06 -21.55
CA MET A 113 -10.54 -23.29 -21.59
C MET A 113 -11.71 -24.09 -21.02
N THR A 114 -12.52 -23.45 -20.19
CA THR A 114 -13.74 -23.99 -19.59
C THR A 114 -14.87 -23.00 -19.75
N LYS A 115 -16.08 -23.49 -20.04
CA LYS A 115 -17.28 -22.65 -20.11
C LYS A 115 -17.82 -22.39 -18.71
N VAL A 116 -17.96 -21.13 -18.30
CA VAL A 116 -18.50 -20.72 -17.00
C VAL A 116 -19.65 -19.73 -17.18
N THR A 117 -20.48 -19.54 -16.15
CA THR A 117 -21.54 -18.52 -16.20
C THR A 117 -20.95 -17.11 -16.14
N GLN A 118 -21.64 -16.14 -16.75
CA GLN A 118 -21.24 -14.72 -16.69
C GLN A 118 -21.11 -14.19 -15.25
N GLU A 119 -21.98 -14.64 -14.34
CA GLU A 119 -21.95 -14.26 -12.93
C GLU A 119 -20.68 -14.80 -12.23
N ALA A 120 -20.35 -16.07 -12.43
CA ALA A 120 -19.16 -16.68 -11.86
C ALA A 120 -17.88 -15.99 -12.35
N TYR A 121 -17.83 -15.66 -13.65
CA TYR A 121 -16.73 -14.91 -14.24
C TYR A 121 -16.57 -13.51 -13.62
N SER A 122 -17.67 -12.80 -13.41
CA SER A 122 -17.65 -11.45 -12.81
C SER A 122 -17.17 -11.48 -11.35
N ILE A 123 -17.61 -12.48 -10.58
CA ILE A 123 -17.15 -12.68 -9.19
C ILE A 123 -15.65 -12.98 -9.17
N PHE A 124 -15.17 -13.83 -10.09
CA PHE A 124 -13.75 -14.15 -10.21
C PHE A 124 -12.92 -12.89 -10.48
N LEU A 125 -13.28 -12.10 -11.49
CA LEU A 125 -12.57 -10.86 -11.82
C LEU A 125 -12.55 -9.86 -10.66
N ALA A 126 -13.67 -9.71 -9.93
CA ALA A 126 -13.72 -8.83 -8.77
C ALA A 126 -12.78 -9.31 -7.65
N ARG A 127 -12.71 -10.62 -7.41
CA ARG A 127 -11.80 -11.21 -6.42
C ARG A 127 -10.34 -11.08 -6.83
N GLU A 128 -10.02 -11.31 -8.10
CA GLU A 128 -8.67 -11.10 -8.62
C GLU A 128 -8.23 -9.65 -8.53
N GLY A 129 -9.10 -8.71 -8.92
CA GLY A 129 -8.84 -7.28 -8.76
C GLY A 129 -8.56 -6.91 -7.31
N ALA A 130 -9.37 -7.42 -6.37
CA ALA A 130 -9.16 -7.20 -4.94
C ALA A 130 -7.87 -7.85 -4.41
N ALA A 131 -7.53 -9.05 -4.88
CA ALA A 131 -6.29 -9.73 -4.51
C ALA A 131 -5.07 -8.98 -5.04
N ARG A 132 -5.11 -8.53 -6.30
CA ARG A 132 -4.08 -7.70 -6.91
C ARG A 132 -3.87 -6.39 -6.15
N GLY A 133 -4.95 -5.70 -5.80
CA GLY A 133 -4.86 -4.47 -4.99
C GLY A 133 -4.22 -4.72 -3.62
N LYS A 134 -4.51 -5.86 -2.98
CA LYS A 134 -3.83 -6.25 -1.72
C LYS A 134 -2.34 -6.54 -1.93
N ILE A 135 -1.98 -7.23 -3.01
CA ILE A 135 -0.58 -7.53 -3.35
C ILE A 135 0.19 -6.21 -3.57
N GLU A 136 -0.37 -5.28 -4.33
CA GLU A 136 0.25 -3.97 -4.58
C GLU A 136 0.43 -3.17 -3.27
N ALA A 137 -0.58 -3.16 -2.40
CA ALA A 137 -0.48 -2.50 -1.08
C ALA A 137 0.57 -3.16 -0.17
N LEU A 138 0.67 -4.49 -0.17
CA LEU A 138 1.70 -5.21 0.58
C LEU A 138 3.09 -4.92 0.03
N GLN A 139 3.25 -4.87 -1.30
CA GLN A 139 4.52 -4.52 -1.92
C GLN A 139 4.97 -3.11 -1.55
N GLN A 140 4.05 -2.14 -1.53
CA GLN A 140 4.37 -0.77 -1.09
C GLN A 140 4.83 -0.73 0.37
N ARG A 141 4.14 -1.47 1.26
CA ARG A 141 4.53 -1.55 2.67
C ARG A 141 5.88 -2.24 2.87
N LEU A 142 6.18 -3.27 2.08
CA LEU A 142 7.46 -3.96 2.11
C LEU A 142 8.58 -3.00 1.70
N ASN A 143 8.42 -2.31 0.56
CA ASN A 143 9.41 -1.34 0.09
C ASN A 143 9.65 -0.22 1.11
N ALA A 144 8.59 0.28 1.76
CA ALA A 144 8.72 1.31 2.80
C ALA A 144 9.42 0.78 4.07
N ALA A 145 9.20 -0.49 4.42
CA ALA A 145 9.89 -1.12 5.53
C ALA A 145 11.38 -1.33 5.22
N ASP A 146 11.72 -1.77 4.01
CA ASP A 146 13.10 -1.94 3.57
C ASP A 146 13.86 -0.61 3.60
N GLN A 147 13.28 0.47 3.08
CA GLN A 147 13.88 1.82 3.16
C GLN A 147 14.16 2.26 4.60
N ARG A 148 13.24 1.93 5.53
CA ARG A 148 13.42 2.26 6.95
C ARG A 148 14.53 1.42 7.58
N ILE A 149 14.68 0.15 7.17
CA ILE A 149 15.78 -0.69 7.63
C ILE A 149 17.11 -0.11 7.14
N ASP A 150 17.21 0.27 5.87
CA ASP A 150 18.44 0.88 5.31
C ASP A 150 18.82 2.19 6.03
N GLU A 151 17.85 2.99 6.45
CA GLU A 151 18.08 4.18 7.28
C GLU A 151 18.60 3.84 8.67
N LEU A 152 17.97 2.85 9.33
CA LEU A 152 18.37 2.42 10.68
C LEU A 152 19.74 1.73 10.68
N GLU A 153 20.06 0.97 9.65
CA GLU A 153 21.38 0.34 9.51
C GLU A 153 22.48 1.40 9.34
N ARG A 154 22.22 2.47 8.59
CA ARG A 154 23.14 3.61 8.49
C ARG A 154 23.30 4.33 9.82
N ASP A 155 22.22 4.57 10.55
CA ASP A 155 22.30 5.18 11.89
C ASP A 155 23.03 4.30 12.89
N LYS A 156 22.78 2.99 12.85
CA LYS A 156 23.54 2.04 13.65
C LYS A 156 25.03 2.10 13.31
N HIS A 157 25.38 2.14 12.04
CA HIS A 157 26.78 2.23 11.63
C HIS A 157 27.46 3.51 12.12
N ARG A 158 26.74 4.64 12.16
CA ARG A 158 27.21 5.90 12.77
C ARG A 158 27.47 5.75 14.26
N LEU A 159 26.52 5.17 15.00
CA LEU A 159 26.68 4.93 16.45
C LEU A 159 27.84 3.98 16.74
N ASP A 160 27.94 2.88 15.99
CA ASP A 160 29.04 1.91 16.11
C ASP A 160 30.39 2.59 15.80
N SER A 161 30.43 3.56 14.86
CA SER A 161 31.64 4.32 14.54
C SER A 161 32.04 5.28 15.66
N LEU A 162 31.08 5.97 16.28
CA LEU A 162 31.33 6.82 17.45
C LEU A 162 31.89 6.00 18.62
N GLU A 163 31.27 4.85 18.90
CA GLU A 163 31.68 3.96 20.00
C GLU A 163 33.06 3.35 19.74
N SER A 164 33.29 2.78 18.55
CA SER A 164 34.55 2.07 18.23
C SER A 164 35.76 2.98 18.17
N ASN A 165 35.58 4.26 17.84
CA ASN A 165 36.67 5.24 17.77
C ASN A 165 36.73 6.17 18.98
N CYS A 166 35.83 5.98 19.97
CA CYS A 166 35.70 6.86 21.14
C CYS A 166 35.59 8.35 20.76
N TRP A 167 34.78 8.66 19.75
CA TRP A 167 34.58 10.04 19.30
C TRP A 167 33.61 10.79 20.19
N ASP A 168 33.93 12.04 20.49
CA ASP A 168 33.06 12.95 21.22
C ASP A 168 32.21 13.79 20.27
N ILE A 169 31.01 14.13 20.70
CA ILE A 169 30.13 15.09 20.02
C ILE A 169 30.07 16.36 20.85
N ARG A 170 30.44 17.49 20.25
CA ARG A 170 30.35 18.82 20.86
C ARG A 170 29.30 19.64 20.14
N PHE A 171 28.49 20.34 20.92
CA PHE A 171 27.52 21.31 20.43
C PHE A 171 28.00 22.68 20.88
N ASP A 172 28.27 23.54 19.91
CA ASP A 172 28.68 24.91 20.16
C ASP A 172 27.55 25.85 19.74
N SER A 173 27.33 26.89 20.55
CA SER A 173 26.24 27.84 20.31
C SER A 173 26.85 29.24 20.26
N SER A 174 26.74 29.87 19.09
CA SER A 174 27.24 31.22 18.88
C SER A 174 26.07 32.20 18.71
N PRO A 175 26.11 33.39 19.35
CA PRO A 175 25.09 34.41 19.16
C PRO A 175 25.07 34.89 17.70
N ASN A 176 23.89 34.90 17.10
CA ASN A 176 23.66 35.64 15.86
C ASN A 176 23.37 37.08 16.28
N GLY A 177 24.31 38.00 16.03
CA GLY A 177 24.27 39.38 16.56
C GLY A 177 22.91 40.06 16.47
N ASP A 178 22.58 40.92 17.45
CA ASP A 178 21.37 41.74 17.67
C ASP A 178 19.97 41.09 17.42
N ALA A 179 19.91 39.87 16.92
CA ALA A 179 18.68 39.18 16.50
C ALA A 179 18.05 38.34 17.62
N GLY A 180 18.74 38.17 18.76
CA GLY A 180 18.26 37.37 19.89
C GLY A 180 18.20 35.87 19.61
N ASP A 181 18.88 35.40 18.57
CA ASP A 181 18.94 33.99 18.15
C ASP A 181 20.39 33.48 18.22
N SER A 182 20.59 32.16 18.18
CA SER A 182 21.91 31.51 18.21
C SER A 182 22.04 30.49 17.10
N SER A 183 23.21 30.45 16.44
CA SER A 183 23.55 29.34 15.55
C SER A 183 24.15 28.20 16.35
N ILE A 184 23.75 26.97 16.04
CA ILE A 184 24.33 25.76 16.63
C ILE A 184 25.27 25.09 15.62
N ASN A 185 26.51 24.90 16.04
CA ASN A 185 27.50 24.08 15.36
C ASN A 185 27.59 22.71 16.05
N ILE A 186 27.73 21.65 15.26
CA ILE A 186 27.97 20.28 15.73
C ILE A 186 29.37 19.87 15.28
N GLU A 187 30.23 19.51 16.24
CA GLU A 187 31.58 19.02 15.98
C GLU A 187 31.73 17.57 16.46
N VAL A 188 32.37 16.73 15.64
CA VAL A 188 32.82 15.39 16.01
C VAL A 188 34.31 15.45 16.27
N VAL A 189 34.74 15.06 17.47
CA VAL A 189 36.12 15.19 17.95
C VAL A 189 36.73 13.81 18.16
N GLY A 190 37.90 13.59 17.55
CA GLY A 190 38.72 12.42 17.81
C GLY A 190 39.86 12.70 18.80
N HIS A 191 40.45 11.61 19.31
CA HIS A 191 41.52 11.64 20.30
C HIS A 191 42.78 10.95 19.79
N TRP A 192 43.95 11.59 19.96
CA TRP A 192 45.26 11.11 19.53
C TRP A 192 46.30 11.22 20.64
N MET A 193 47.33 10.38 20.55
CA MET A 193 48.46 10.35 21.48
C MET A 193 49.49 11.46 21.25
N ASP A 194 49.41 12.16 20.11
CA ASP A 194 50.36 13.22 19.74
C ASP A 194 49.63 14.55 19.51
N LYS A 195 50.32 15.66 19.74
CA LYS A 195 49.72 16.99 19.78
C LYS A 195 49.25 17.45 18.37
N PRO A 196 48.08 18.11 18.27
CA PRO A 196 47.08 18.27 19.32
C PRO A 196 46.38 16.94 19.61
N PHE A 197 46.18 16.65 20.90
CA PHE A 197 45.60 15.41 21.39
C PHE A 197 44.12 15.27 21.02
N GLU A 198 43.45 16.38 20.71
CA GLU A 198 42.08 16.40 20.22
C GLU A 198 42.04 17.10 18.86
N ARG A 199 41.19 16.61 17.95
CA ARG A 199 40.95 17.26 16.65
C ARG A 199 39.52 17.09 16.23
N VAL A 200 38.98 18.16 15.65
CA VAL A 200 37.70 18.12 14.95
C VAL A 200 37.89 17.36 13.63
N ILE A 201 37.10 16.31 13.43
CA ILE A 201 37.14 15.42 12.27
C ILE A 201 35.87 15.43 11.43
N GLY A 202 34.80 15.98 11.98
CA GLY A 202 33.58 16.32 11.26
C GLY A 202 32.95 17.54 11.89
N GLU A 203 32.33 18.39 11.07
CA GLU A 203 31.66 19.61 11.52
C GLU A 203 30.40 19.86 10.69
N ASN A 204 29.36 20.39 11.31
CA ASN A 204 28.15 20.78 10.59
C ASN A 204 27.47 21.99 11.24
N TYR A 205 27.33 23.05 10.43
CA TYR A 205 26.69 24.32 10.79
C TYR A 205 25.20 24.38 10.42
N SER A 206 24.60 23.25 10.04
CA SER A 206 23.18 23.12 9.67
C SER A 206 22.44 22.18 10.62
N GLU A 207 22.95 22.02 11.84
CA GLU A 207 22.35 21.22 12.91
C GLU A 207 22.13 19.74 12.51
N ASN A 208 22.93 19.24 11.56
CA ASN A 208 22.82 17.88 11.06
C ASN A 208 23.94 16.99 11.61
N LEU A 209 23.67 16.36 12.75
CA LEU A 209 24.61 15.44 13.41
C LEU A 209 25.01 14.28 12.48
N ARG A 210 24.08 13.72 11.71
CA ARG A 210 24.37 12.59 10.81
C ARG A 210 25.43 12.99 9.77
N ALA A 211 25.31 14.19 9.21
CA ALA A 211 26.27 14.70 8.24
C ALA A 211 27.65 14.94 8.86
N ALA A 212 27.72 15.45 10.10
CA ALA A 212 28.98 15.62 10.81
C ALA A 212 29.68 14.27 11.06
N ILE A 213 28.93 13.23 11.45
CA ILE A 213 29.47 11.88 11.64
C ILE A 213 29.90 11.27 10.30
N ASP A 214 29.10 11.42 9.25
CA ASP A 214 29.44 10.92 7.92
C ASP A 214 30.76 11.55 7.41
N GLN A 215 30.96 12.85 7.65
CA GLN A 215 32.22 13.52 7.35
C GLN A 215 33.37 12.92 8.17
N ALA A 216 33.19 12.74 9.48
CA ALA A 216 34.20 12.15 10.37
C ALA A 216 34.60 10.72 9.94
N MET A 217 33.65 9.91 9.49
CA MET A 217 33.91 8.56 8.97
C MET A 217 34.74 8.56 7.67
N THR A 218 34.74 9.65 6.93
CA THR A 218 35.58 9.83 5.73
C THR A 218 36.89 10.57 6.00
N ALA A 219 37.09 11.06 7.23
CA ALA A 219 38.29 11.77 7.60
C ALA A 219 39.52 10.85 7.56
N SER A 220 40.68 11.43 7.23
CA SER A 220 41.95 10.70 7.34
C SER A 220 42.20 10.28 8.79
N ALA A 221 42.84 9.13 9.01
CA ALA A 221 43.16 8.61 10.35
C ALA A 221 43.98 9.57 11.23
N TYR A 222 44.68 10.54 10.61
CA TYR A 222 45.43 11.58 11.31
C TYR A 222 45.23 12.93 10.60
N PRO A 223 44.08 13.58 10.80
CA PRO A 223 43.79 14.85 10.16
C PRO A 223 44.68 15.96 10.72
N SER A 224 45.01 16.95 9.89
CA SER A 224 45.74 18.14 10.32
C SER A 224 44.96 18.88 11.42
N ALA A 225 45.68 19.55 12.33
CA ALA A 225 45.06 20.43 13.30
C ALA A 225 44.20 21.49 12.59
N ARG A 226 43.06 21.86 13.19
CA ARG A 226 42.25 22.98 12.71
C ARG A 226 43.15 24.23 12.65
N PRO A 227 43.16 25.00 11.54
CA PRO A 227 43.78 26.31 11.53
C PRO A 227 43.13 27.17 12.61
N GLU A 228 43.93 27.82 13.46
CA GLU A 228 43.39 28.86 14.35
C GLU A 228 42.89 30.00 13.47
N ASP A 229 41.61 30.35 13.60
CA ASP A 229 41.09 31.56 12.97
C ASP A 229 41.86 32.76 13.56
N PRO A 230 42.33 33.70 12.72
CA PRO A 230 42.98 34.89 13.23
C PRO A 230 42.01 35.60 14.18
N GLU A 231 42.45 35.82 15.43
CA GLU A 231 41.65 36.57 16.40
C GLU A 231 41.18 37.87 15.74
N PRO A 232 39.87 38.17 15.76
CA PRO A 232 39.37 39.37 15.16
C PRO A 232 40.04 40.59 15.81
N GLU A 233 40.58 41.50 15.00
CA GLU A 233 41.37 42.64 15.49
C GLU A 233 40.63 43.53 16.51
N TYR A 234 39.30 43.41 16.62
CA TYR A 234 38.46 44.12 17.59
C TYR A 234 38.50 43.58 19.03
N LEU A 235 39.13 42.42 19.27
CA LEU A 235 39.37 41.87 20.63
C LEU A 235 40.77 42.18 21.15
N LYS A 236 41.56 43.00 20.46
CA LYS A 236 42.69 43.66 21.11
C LYS A 236 42.11 44.61 22.14
N ASP A 237 42.01 44.14 23.38
CA ASP A 237 41.84 44.99 24.53
C ASP A 237 42.96 46.02 24.48
N ASP A 238 42.65 47.22 23.98
CA ASP A 238 43.54 48.36 24.14
C ASP A 238 43.72 48.50 25.65
N ASP A 239 44.93 48.19 26.13
CA ASP A 239 45.26 48.13 27.54
C ASP A 239 45.26 49.58 28.08
N TRP A 240 44.08 50.07 28.49
CA TRP A 240 43.88 51.45 28.93
C TRP A 240 44.50 51.66 30.32
N HIS A 241 45.83 51.84 30.33
CA HIS A 241 46.58 52.08 31.55
C HIS A 241 46.49 53.55 31.98
N MET A 242 45.89 53.82 33.13
CA MET A 242 45.87 55.16 33.73
C MET A 242 47.12 55.41 34.57
N ASN A 243 47.73 56.59 34.40
CA ASN A 243 48.87 57.00 35.19
C ASN A 243 48.45 57.31 36.64
N PRO A 244 49.34 57.13 37.64
CA PRO A 244 49.03 57.44 39.03
C PRO A 244 48.60 58.91 39.22
N CYS A 245 47.80 59.17 40.25
CA CYS A 245 47.40 60.54 40.59
C CYS A 245 48.61 61.39 41.04
N LYS A 246 48.44 62.71 41.26
CA LYS A 246 49.58 63.59 41.64
C LYS A 246 50.22 63.23 42.98
N GLN A 247 49.51 62.48 43.82
CA GLN A 247 50.00 61.96 45.10
C GLN A 247 50.68 60.58 44.96
N GLY A 248 50.72 60.01 43.76
CA GLY A 248 51.34 58.72 43.46
C GLY A 248 50.44 57.51 43.68
N HIS A 249 49.15 57.70 43.97
CA HIS A 249 48.21 56.59 44.12
C HIS A 249 47.92 55.93 42.77
N ARG A 250 47.97 54.59 42.74
CA ARG A 250 47.76 53.77 41.53
C ARG A 250 46.33 53.27 41.37
N ASP A 251 45.51 53.45 42.39
CA ASP A 251 44.09 53.09 42.37
C ASP A 251 43.30 54.23 41.72
N VAL A 252 43.40 54.27 40.39
CA VAL A 252 42.81 55.26 39.50
C VAL A 252 41.95 54.57 38.46
N GLY A 253 40.82 55.17 38.10
CA GLY A 253 39.91 54.59 37.12
C GLY A 253 39.11 55.65 36.39
N ALA A 254 38.67 55.31 35.17
CA ALA A 254 37.82 56.15 34.35
C ALA A 254 36.51 55.43 34.04
N SER A 255 35.37 56.04 34.35
CA SER A 255 34.05 55.53 34.02
C SER A 255 33.02 56.65 33.95
N GLY A 256 32.03 56.53 33.06
CA GLY A 256 30.92 57.47 32.93
C GLY A 256 31.33 58.92 32.63
N GLY A 257 32.45 59.13 31.92
CA GLY A 257 32.99 60.47 31.67
C GLY A 257 33.76 61.08 32.83
N VAL A 258 34.10 60.30 33.86
CA VAL A 258 34.89 60.77 35.01
C VAL A 258 36.12 59.90 35.19
N ALA A 259 37.29 60.52 35.28
CA ALA A 259 38.55 59.89 35.67
C ALA A 259 38.90 60.35 37.09
N ALA A 260 39.08 59.43 38.02
CA ALA A 260 39.31 59.75 39.43
C ALA A 260 40.30 58.81 40.11
N CYS A 261 40.94 59.32 41.14
CA CYS A 261 41.65 58.52 42.12
C CYS A 261 40.66 58.03 43.19
N ASN A 262 40.70 56.74 43.54
CA ASN A 262 39.84 56.18 44.58
C ASN A 262 40.39 56.40 45.99
N GLN A 263 41.63 56.89 46.12
CA GLN A 263 42.31 57.13 47.40
C GLN A 263 42.39 58.61 47.79
N CYS A 264 42.12 59.53 46.86
CA CYS A 264 42.05 60.96 47.16
C CYS A 264 40.99 61.64 46.28
N ASP A 265 40.57 62.86 46.65
CA ASP A 265 39.50 63.57 45.95
C ASP A 265 39.91 64.15 44.57
N GLU A 266 40.99 63.65 43.96
CA GLU A 266 41.44 64.08 42.63
C GLU A 266 40.57 63.44 41.55
N LYS A 267 39.92 64.28 40.73
CA LYS A 267 39.07 63.86 39.62
C LYS A 267 39.06 64.83 38.45
N ILE A 268 38.75 64.31 37.27
CA ILE A 268 38.60 65.03 35.99
C ILE A 268 37.31 64.56 35.32
N GLU A 269 36.51 65.51 34.83
CA GLU A 269 35.24 65.23 34.15
C GLU A 269 35.33 65.59 32.66
N ALA A 270 34.73 64.78 31.80
CA ALA A 270 34.67 64.91 30.35
C ALA A 270 33.36 64.36 29.79
N ALA A 271 33.12 64.53 28.49
CA ALA A 271 31.87 64.10 27.86
C ALA A 271 31.79 62.58 27.68
N THR A 272 32.93 61.88 27.57
CA THR A 272 33.02 60.43 27.41
C THR A 272 34.13 59.86 28.31
N THR A 273 34.05 58.55 28.60
CA THR A 273 35.09 57.85 29.40
C THR A 273 36.46 57.91 28.72
N GLN A 274 36.51 57.81 27.39
CA GLN A 274 37.76 57.93 26.63
C GLN A 274 38.40 59.31 26.78
N GLU A 275 37.61 60.38 26.64
CA GLU A 275 38.13 61.74 26.84
C GLU A 275 38.60 61.98 28.27
N ALA A 276 37.91 61.40 29.27
CA ALA A 276 38.32 61.50 30.68
C ALA A 276 39.67 60.78 30.90
N PHE A 277 39.85 59.59 30.32
CA PHE A 277 41.09 58.82 30.35
C PHE A 277 42.26 59.58 29.70
N GLU A 278 42.07 60.08 28.48
CA GLU A 278 43.11 60.81 27.75
C GLU A 278 43.52 62.10 28.48
N ARG A 279 42.55 62.85 29.02
CA ARG A 279 42.81 64.06 29.83
C ARG A 279 43.54 63.73 31.13
N TRP A 280 43.19 62.60 31.76
CA TRP A 280 43.88 62.15 32.97
C TRP A 280 45.35 61.85 32.68
N ASN A 281 45.64 61.03 31.67
CA ASN A 281 47.02 60.67 31.32
C ASN A 281 47.84 61.85 30.79
N ALA A 282 47.21 62.81 30.11
CA ALA A 282 47.88 64.05 29.68
C ALA A 282 48.27 64.96 30.86
N THR A 283 47.46 64.98 31.92
CA THR A 283 47.71 65.82 33.12
C THR A 283 48.52 65.11 34.21
N HIS A 284 48.69 63.80 34.09
CA HIS A 284 49.49 62.94 34.94
C HIS A 284 50.49 62.18 34.07
N PRO A 285 51.52 62.84 33.52
CA PRO A 285 52.52 62.13 32.73
C PRO A 285 53.19 61.06 33.59
N ALA A 286 53.50 59.91 32.99
CA ALA A 286 54.27 58.87 33.67
C ALA A 286 55.60 59.47 34.14
N ILE A 287 55.87 59.35 35.43
CA ILE A 287 57.20 59.67 35.98
C ILE A 287 58.11 58.53 35.56
N GLU A 288 59.16 58.82 34.77
CA GLU A 288 60.22 57.84 34.45
C GLU A 288 60.93 57.33 35.71
#